data_AF-A0A966NTA3-F1
#
_entry.id   AF-A0A966NTA3-F1
#
_cell.length_a   1.000
_cell.length_b   1.000
_cell.length_c   1.000
_cell.angle_alpha   90.00
_cell.angle_beta   90.00
_cell.angle_gamma   90.00
#
_symmetry.space_group_name_H-M   'P 1'
#
loop_
_entity.id
_entity.type
_entity.pdbx_description
1 polymer ?
#
loop_
_entity_poly.entity_id
_entity_poly.type
_entity_poly.pdbx_seq_one_letter_code
_entity_poly.pdbx_strand_id
1 'polypeptide(L)'
;FIYGSIAKKEDSAKSDIDLMVISNTVTHGDLITTFLKTESQLQRSINITIYSKKEILQQLKEGNAFIRRVLEQPKTWVVGSEENLLSRKSVRTK
;
A
#
# COMPACT_ATOMS: atom_id res chain seq x y z
N PHE A 1 -2.68 -0.96 -2.50
CA PHE A 1 -3.52 -2.06 -2.00
C PHE A 1 -3.88 -1.79 -0.55
N ILE A 2 -5.02 -2.30 -0.10
CA ILE A 2 -5.45 -2.23 1.30
C ILE A 2 -4.79 -3.38 2.06
N TYR A 3 -4.32 -3.08 3.28
CA TYR A 3 -3.70 -4.04 4.20
C TYR A 3 -4.35 -3.94 5.60
N GLY A 4 -3.79 -4.62 6.59
CA GLY A 4 -4.29 -4.53 7.97
C GLY A 4 -5.57 -5.33 8.21
N SER A 5 -6.38 -4.87 9.16
CA SER A 5 -7.57 -5.59 9.65
C SER A 5 -8.59 -5.88 8.54
N ILE A 6 -8.82 -4.92 7.64
CA ILE A 6 -9.76 -5.07 6.51
C ILE A 6 -9.29 -6.17 5.57
N ALA A 7 -8.01 -6.16 5.17
CA ALA A 7 -7.49 -7.20 4.29
C ALA A 7 -7.47 -8.59 4.97
N LYS A 8 -7.38 -8.64 6.29
CA LYS A 8 -7.47 -9.86 7.10
C LYS A 8 -8.90 -10.31 7.41
N LYS A 9 -9.92 -9.50 7.06
CA LYS A 9 -11.33 -9.72 7.46
C LYS A 9 -11.54 -9.76 8.98
N GLU A 10 -10.67 -9.07 9.72
CA GLU A 10 -10.73 -8.89 11.17
C GLU A 10 -11.20 -7.47 11.52
N ASP A 11 -11.68 -6.70 10.54
CA ASP A 11 -12.14 -5.34 10.75
C ASP A 11 -13.50 -5.28 11.46
N SER A 12 -13.67 -4.21 12.23
CA SER A 12 -14.94 -3.83 12.85
C SER A 12 -15.49 -2.61 12.13
N ALA A 13 -16.77 -2.28 12.31
CA ALA A 13 -17.38 -1.08 11.71
C ALA A 13 -16.58 0.23 11.94
N LYS A 14 -15.78 0.30 13.01
CA LYS A 14 -14.95 1.46 13.39
C LYS A 14 -13.49 1.41 12.92
N SER A 15 -13.08 0.36 12.22
CA SER A 15 -11.70 0.20 11.79
C SER A 15 -11.35 1.14 10.62
N ASP A 16 -10.20 1.79 10.71
CA ASP A 16 -9.64 2.60 9.64
C ASP A 16 -9.21 1.73 8.44
N ILE A 17 -9.11 2.36 7.28
CA ILE A 17 -8.64 1.74 6.04
C ILE A 17 -7.15 2.02 5.86
N ASP A 18 -6.31 1.00 6.07
CA ASP A 18 -4.87 1.11 5.84
C ASP A 18 -4.55 0.88 4.36
N LEU A 19 -4.12 1.94 3.67
CA LEU A 19 -3.83 1.94 2.24
C LEU A 19 -2.32 2.09 1.98
N MET A 20 -1.74 1.07 1.33
CA MET A 20 -0.38 1.11 0.81
C MET A 20 -0.38 1.55 -0.65
N VAL A 21 0.30 2.66 -0.96
CA VAL A 21 0.49 3.17 -2.31
C VAL A 21 1.96 3.02 -2.69
N ILE A 22 2.23 2.29 -3.76
CA ILE A 22 3.59 2.12 -4.27
C ILE A 22 3.68 2.77 -5.63
N SER A 23 4.31 3.94 -5.70
CA SER A 23 4.42 4.74 -6.92
C SER A 23 5.65 5.63 -6.87
N ASN A 24 6.23 5.89 -8.04
CA ASN A 24 7.35 6.84 -8.17
C ASN A 24 6.87 8.27 -8.44
N THR A 25 5.58 8.47 -8.71
CA THR A 25 5.03 9.76 -9.21
C THR A 25 3.89 10.30 -8.36
N VAL A 26 3.26 9.46 -7.54
CA VAL A 26 2.11 9.87 -6.73
C VAL A 26 2.61 10.39 -5.39
N THR A 27 2.11 11.56 -5.00
CA THR A 27 2.41 12.22 -3.73
C THR A 27 1.20 12.25 -2.81
N HIS A 28 1.40 12.65 -1.55
CA HIS A 28 0.28 12.87 -0.63
C HIS A 28 -0.69 13.95 -1.14
N GLY A 29 -0.18 15.01 -1.75
CA GLY A 29 -1.00 16.11 -2.26
C GLY A 29 -1.97 15.68 -3.36
N ASP A 30 -1.55 14.75 -4.21
CA ASP A 30 -2.39 14.21 -5.29
C ASP A 30 -3.60 13.41 -4.77
N LEU A 31 -3.46 12.87 -3.57
CA LEU A 31 -4.40 11.91 -3.00
C LEU A 31 -5.35 12.51 -1.95
N ILE A 32 -4.93 13.55 -1.23
CA ILE A 32 -5.68 14.15 -0.12
C ILE A 32 -7.10 14.53 -0.52
N THR A 33 -7.28 15.29 -1.62
CA THR A 33 -8.60 15.80 -2.01
C THR A 33 -9.56 14.67 -2.39
N THR A 34 -9.04 13.65 -3.07
CA THR A 34 -9.80 12.46 -3.46
C THR A 34 -10.19 11.62 -2.24
N PHE A 35 -9.28 11.47 -1.28
CA PHE A 35 -9.54 10.68 -0.09
C PHE A 35 -10.47 11.35 0.90
N LEU A 36 -10.41 12.68 1.11
CA LEU A 36 -11.37 13.38 1.96
C LEU A 36 -12.83 13.11 1.53
N LYS A 37 -13.09 13.13 0.22
CA LYS A 37 -14.41 12.77 -0.32
C LYS A 37 -14.75 11.31 -0.05
N THR A 38 -13.78 10.41 -0.18
CA THR A 38 -13.96 8.98 0.01
C THR A 38 -14.20 8.63 1.49
N GLU A 39 -13.43 9.20 2.41
CA GLU A 39 -13.60 9.05 3.86
C GLU A 39 -14.98 9.51 4.32
N SER A 40 -15.45 10.65 3.79
CA SER A 40 -16.81 11.15 4.07
C SER A 40 -17.90 10.18 3.61
N GLN A 41 -17.72 9.49 2.47
CA GLN A 41 -18.66 8.50 1.98
C GLN A 41 -18.62 7.18 2.77
N LEU A 42 -17.42 6.75 3.15
CA LEU A 42 -17.20 5.50 3.89
C LEU A 42 -17.44 5.63 5.39
N GLN A 43 -17.52 6.87 5.91
CA GLN A 43 -17.55 7.19 7.34
C GLN A 43 -16.40 6.51 8.10
N ARG A 44 -15.25 6.38 7.44
CA ARG A 44 -14.03 5.74 7.92
C ARG A 44 -12.82 6.53 7.45
N SER A 45 -11.82 6.67 8.30
CA SER A 45 -10.54 7.30 7.94
C SER A 45 -9.73 6.37 7.05
N ILE A 46 -8.95 6.93 6.13
CA ILE A 46 -8.02 6.23 5.25
C ILE A 46 -6.60 6.63 5.64
N ASN A 47 -5.88 5.70 6.26
CA ASN A 47 -4.47 5.89 6.60
C ASN A 47 -3.60 5.50 5.41
N ILE A 48 -2.88 6.47 4.86
CA ILE A 48 -2.11 6.27 3.62
C ILE A 48 -0.64 6.11 3.97
N THR A 49 -0.02 5.09 3.43
CA THR A 49 1.43 4.92 3.44
C THR A 49 1.92 4.89 2.01
N ILE A 50 2.78 5.84 1.64
CA ILE A 50 3.31 5.97 0.28
C ILE A 50 4.78 5.59 0.27
N TYR A 51 5.17 4.72 -0.67
CA TYR A 51 6.56 4.42 -0.98
C TYR A 51 6.79 4.42 -2.49
N SER A 52 8.00 4.78 -2.90
CA SER A 52 8.52 4.42 -4.21
C SER A 52 8.92 2.94 -4.24
N LYS A 53 9.02 2.37 -5.45
CA LYS A 53 9.52 1.00 -5.61
C LYS A 53 10.96 0.85 -5.10
N LYS A 54 11.76 1.91 -5.21
CA LYS A 54 13.14 1.96 -4.70
C LYS A 54 13.16 1.85 -3.18
N GLU A 55 12.31 2.60 -2.48
CA GLU A 55 12.23 2.57 -1.02
C GLU A 55 11.75 1.22 -0.50
N ILE A 56 10.73 0.60 -1.12
CA ILE A 56 10.31 -0.75 -0.72
C ILE A 56 11.47 -1.75 -0.80
N LEU A 57 12.22 -1.74 -1.90
CA LEU A 57 13.37 -2.63 -2.07
C LEU A 57 14.48 -2.33 -1.06
N GLN A 58 14.71 -1.06 -0.73
CA GLN A 58 15.69 -0.65 0.27
C GLN A 58 15.27 -1.11 1.67
N GLN A 59 14.03 -0.85 2.08
CA GLN A 59 13.48 -1.26 3.37
C GLN A 59 13.49 -2.78 3.55
N LEU A 60 13.26 -3.55 2.48
CA LEU A 60 13.38 -5.01 2.52
C LEU A 60 14.82 -5.49 2.75
N LYS A 61 15.80 -4.83 2.10
CA LYS A 61 17.23 -5.11 2.29
C LYS A 61 17.69 -4.76 3.71
N GLU A 62 17.19 -3.65 4.25
CA GLU A 62 17.47 -3.18 5.62
C GLU A 62 16.75 -4.01 6.69
N GLY A 63 15.88 -4.94 6.30
CA GLY A 63 15.19 -5.82 7.24
C GLY A 63 14.04 -5.14 7.98
N ASN A 64 13.45 -4.09 7.40
CA ASN A 64 12.33 -3.38 8.01
C ASN A 64 11.16 -4.34 8.29
N ALA A 65 10.87 -4.55 9.57
CA ALA A 65 9.86 -5.51 10.03
C ALA A 65 8.44 -5.12 9.60
N PHE A 66 8.14 -3.83 9.53
CA PHE A 66 6.83 -3.34 9.09
C PHE A 66 6.58 -3.68 7.62
N ILE A 67 7.51 -3.31 6.73
CA ILE A 67 7.38 -3.62 5.30
C ILE A 67 7.28 -5.13 5.08
N ARG A 68 8.12 -5.94 5.72
CA ARG A 68 8.06 -7.41 5.60
C ARG A 68 6.68 -7.95 6.00
N ARG A 69 6.20 -7.59 7.19
CA ARG A 69 4.87 -7.99 7.67
C ARG A 69 3.76 -7.55 6.72
N VAL A 70 3.83 -6.33 6.19
CA VAL A 70 2.80 -5.82 5.26
C VAL A 70 2.82 -6.55 3.92
N LEU A 71 3.98 -6.96 3.44
CA LEU A 71 4.09 -7.73 2.20
C LEU A 71 3.73 -9.22 2.37
N GLU A 72 3.84 -9.77 3.57
CA GLU A 72 3.51 -11.18 3.86
C GLU A 72 2.02 -11.40 4.19
N GLN A 73 1.30 -10.36 4.63
CA GLN A 73 -0.12 -10.48 4.95
C GLN A 73 -1.02 -10.41 3.70
N PRO A 74 -2.31 -10.83 3.82
CA PRO A 74 -3.28 -10.67 2.75
C PRO A 74 -3.39 -9.22 2.29
N LYS A 75 -3.57 -9.04 0.98
CA LYS A 75 -3.69 -7.73 0.32
C LYS A 75 -4.99 -7.68 -0.45
N THR A 76 -5.75 -6.60 -0.29
CA THR A 76 -6.87 -6.29 -1.18
C THR A 76 -6.39 -5.29 -2.22
N TRP A 77 -6.23 -5.75 -3.47
CA TRP A 77 -5.76 -4.90 -4.56
C TRP A 77 -6.85 -3.93 -5.00
N VAL A 78 -6.54 -2.63 -4.95
CA VAL A 78 -7.39 -1.56 -5.52
C VAL A 78 -6.96 -1.32 -6.96
N VAL A 79 -5.65 -1.18 -7.17
CA VAL A 79 -4.98 -1.07 -8.48
C VAL A 79 -3.68 -1.88 -8.41
N GLY A 80 -3.34 -2.57 -9.50
CA GLY A 80 -2.11 -3.36 -9.63
C GLY A 80 -2.26 -4.80 -9.11
N SER A 81 -1.12 -5.48 -8.94
CA SER A 81 -1.03 -6.89 -8.52
C SER A 81 0.30 -7.20 -7.84
N GLU A 82 0.41 -8.40 -7.27
CA GLU A 82 1.65 -8.91 -6.66
C GLU A 82 2.81 -8.95 -7.67
N GLU A 83 2.53 -9.24 -8.95
CA GLU A 83 3.53 -9.22 -10.02
C GLU A 83 4.09 -7.82 -10.25
N ASN A 84 3.25 -6.78 -10.20
CA ASN A 84 3.73 -5.41 -10.36
C ASN A 84 4.65 -4.99 -9.19
N LEU A 85 4.32 -5.45 -7.98
CA LEU A 85 5.09 -5.22 -6.77
C LEU A 85 6.45 -5.93 -6.82
N LEU A 86 6.45 -7.24 -7.10
CA LEU A 86 7.63 -8.09 -7.05
C LEU A 86 8.44 -8.12 -8.36
N SER A 87 7.94 -7.53 -9.46
CA SER A 87 8.68 -7.49 -10.72
C SER A 87 10.02 -6.79 -10.54
N ARG A 88 11.04 -7.59 -10.27
CA ARG A 88 12.43 -7.28 -10.56
C ARG A 88 12.44 -7.20 -12.08
N LYS A 89 12.51 -6.02 -12.67
CA LYS A 89 12.85 -5.95 -14.09
C LYS A 89 14.17 -6.70 -14.22
N SER A 90 14.11 -7.90 -14.79
CA SER A 90 15.29 -8.65 -15.14
C SER A 90 16.04 -7.78 -16.13
N VAL A 91 17.10 -7.12 -15.68
CA VAL A 91 18.09 -6.55 -16.57
C VAL A 91 18.74 -7.74 -17.25
N ARG A 92 18.15 -8.20 -18.36
CA ARG A 92 18.88 -9.00 -19.35
C ARG A 92 19.79 -8.01 -20.06
N THR A 93 21.01 -7.87 -19.54
CA THR A 93 22.15 -7.40 -20.33
C THR A 93 22.30 -8.33 -21.52
N LYS A 94 22.23 -7.76 -22.73
CA LYS A 94 22.93 -8.30 -23.89
C LYS A 94 24.22 -7.52 -24.05
#